data_AF-A0A8T4A8U2-F1
#
_entry.id   AF-A0A8T4A8U2-F1
#
_cell.length_a   1.000
_cell.length_b   1.000
_cell.length_c   1.000
_cell.angle_alpha   90.00
_cell.angle_beta   90.00
_cell.angle_gamma   90.00
#
_symmetry.space_group_name_H-M   'P 1'
#
loop_
_entity.id
_entity.type
_entity.pdbx_description
1 polymer ?
#
loop_
_entity_poly.entity_id
_entity_poly.type
_entity_poly.pdbx_seq_one_letter_code
_entity_poly.pdbx_strand_id
1 'polypeptide(L)'
;MATFLEVGLLQHFSVIFPVLLVFVTVFALLQQSKMFGENKGIHSLIAISIALLMLFSPGVVQVIGIMAPWFVLIFIFILLILLGFKFLGVSDKSIAETMSSWGTIHWFLLVIGIIIFIGAISSVYGASLLPFSGAATTTIATAGGNTTTSTGDFNANVGRTIFHPKVIGTVFILVVGSFTIKLLCGSSK
;
A
#
# COMPACT_ATOMS: atom_id res chain seq x y z
N MET A 1 8.10 -13.42 0.59
CA MET A 1 8.60 -13.54 1.97
C MET A 1 7.47 -14.15 2.75
N ALA A 2 7.71 -15.24 3.49
CA ALA A 2 6.62 -15.92 4.17
C ALA A 2 5.96 -14.98 5.17
N THR A 3 4.73 -14.58 4.88
CA THR A 3 3.96 -13.72 5.78
C THR A 3 3.51 -14.59 6.95
N PHE A 4 3.37 -14.05 8.16
CA PHE A 4 2.89 -14.81 9.34
C PHE A 4 1.53 -15.53 9.13
N LEU A 5 0.82 -15.22 8.04
CA LEU A 5 -0.40 -15.89 7.56
C LEU A 5 -0.16 -17.22 6.81
N GLU A 6 1.07 -17.52 6.37
CA GLU A 6 1.44 -18.80 5.72
C GLU A 6 1.66 -19.94 6.73
N VAL A 7 1.62 -19.66 8.05
CA VAL A 7 1.76 -20.67 9.09
C VAL A 7 0.41 -21.35 9.32
N GLY A 8 0.13 -22.39 8.52
CA GLY A 8 -0.91 -23.38 8.77
C GLY A 8 -2.35 -22.93 8.47
N LEU A 9 -3.19 -22.83 9.51
CA LEU A 9 -4.67 -22.76 9.38
C LEU A 9 -5.18 -21.55 8.55
N LEU A 10 -4.43 -20.44 8.54
CA LEU A 10 -4.80 -19.22 7.81
C LEU A 10 -4.64 -19.34 6.29
N GLN A 11 -3.89 -20.32 5.80
CA GLN A 11 -3.75 -20.57 4.36
C GLN A 11 -5.10 -20.94 3.72
N HIS A 12 -5.99 -21.63 4.43
CA HIS A 12 -7.34 -21.93 3.94
C HIS A 12 -8.24 -20.68 3.89
N PHE A 13 -7.96 -19.69 4.73
CA PHE A 13 -8.65 -18.40 4.73
C PHE A 13 -8.08 -17.42 3.70
N SER A 14 -6.97 -17.75 3.04
CA SER A 14 -6.33 -16.89 2.03
C SER A 14 -7.23 -16.60 0.82
N VAL A 15 -8.21 -17.48 0.54
CA VAL A 15 -9.23 -17.29 -0.50
C VAL A 15 -10.46 -16.55 0.05
N ILE A 16 -10.84 -16.83 1.29
CA ILE A 16 -12.06 -16.27 1.92
C ILE A 16 -11.85 -14.78 2.23
N PHE A 17 -10.68 -14.40 2.73
CA PHE A 17 -10.38 -13.01 3.09
C PHE A 17 -10.51 -12.03 1.92
N PRO A 18 -9.91 -12.31 0.74
CA PRO A 18 -10.07 -11.47 -0.43
C PRO A 18 -11.53 -11.29 -0.86
N VAL A 19 -12.30 -12.37 -0.88
CA VAL A 19 -13.72 -12.33 -1.22
C VAL A 19 -14.49 -11.46 -0.23
N LEU A 20 -14.24 -11.64 1.07
CA LEU A 20 -14.93 -10.88 2.12
C LEU A 20 -14.55 -9.40 2.10
N LEU A 21 -13.27 -9.09 1.85
CA LEU A 21 -12.79 -7.71 1.73
C LEU A 21 -13.41 -7.02 0.52
N VAL A 22 -13.41 -7.65 -0.66
CA VAL A 22 -14.07 -7.11 -1.85
C VAL A 22 -15.56 -6.91 -1.60
N PHE A 23 -16.22 -7.90 -1.00
CA PHE A 23 -17.62 -7.79 -0.65
C PHE A 23 -17.89 -6.56 0.22
N VAL A 24 -17.16 -6.39 1.33
CA VAL A 24 -17.35 -5.26 2.26
C VAL A 24 -17.03 -3.93 1.58
N THR A 25 -15.94 -3.84 0.81
CA THR A 25 -15.56 -2.60 0.11
C THR A 25 -16.60 -2.22 -0.94
N VAL A 26 -17.03 -3.16 -1.79
CA VAL A 26 -18.03 -2.92 -2.83
C VAL A 26 -19.38 -2.59 -2.18
N PHE A 27 -19.78 -3.32 -1.15
CA PHE A 27 -21.01 -3.04 -0.40
C PHE A 27 -21.00 -1.64 0.22
N ALA A 28 -19.89 -1.24 0.84
CA ALA A 28 -19.73 0.09 1.42
C ALA A 28 -19.81 1.20 0.36
N LEU A 29 -19.16 1.00 -0.80
CA LEU A 29 -19.24 1.93 -1.93
C LEU A 29 -20.68 2.04 -2.48
N LEU A 30 -21.40 0.93 -2.59
CA LEU A 30 -22.80 0.91 -3.04
C LEU A 30 -23.72 1.60 -2.02
N GLN A 31 -23.50 1.40 -0.72
CA GLN A 31 -24.24 2.07 0.34
C GLN A 31 -24.01 3.59 0.34
N GLN A 32 -22.77 4.02 0.15
CA GLN A 32 -22.42 5.44 0.16
C GLN A 32 -22.91 6.16 -1.11
N SER A 33 -22.81 5.51 -2.27
CA SER A 33 -23.25 6.09 -3.54
C SER A 33 -24.76 6.06 -3.75
N LYS A 34 -25.50 5.19 -3.04
CA LYS A 34 -26.95 4.99 -3.18
C LYS A 34 -27.42 4.76 -4.63
N MET A 35 -26.55 4.26 -5.51
CA MET A 35 -26.84 4.11 -6.96
C MET A 35 -28.10 3.29 -7.27
N PHE A 36 -28.42 2.32 -6.41
CA PHE A 36 -29.57 1.41 -6.56
C PHE A 36 -30.66 1.66 -5.50
N GLY A 37 -30.75 2.89 -4.99
CA GLY A 37 -31.69 3.28 -3.93
C GLY A 37 -31.20 2.87 -2.53
N GLU A 38 -32.13 2.84 -1.57
CA GLU A 38 -31.83 2.54 -0.15
C GLU A 38 -32.00 1.07 0.24
N ASN A 39 -32.20 0.18 -0.76
CA ASN A 39 -32.40 -1.23 -0.49
C ASN A 39 -31.07 -1.94 -0.20
N LYS A 40 -30.79 -2.15 1.10
CA LYS A 40 -29.60 -2.86 1.59
C LYS A 40 -29.45 -4.27 1.02
N GLY A 41 -30.55 -4.97 0.74
CA GLY A 41 -30.54 -6.32 0.18
C GLY A 41 -29.95 -6.34 -1.23
N ILE A 42 -30.39 -5.41 -2.09
CA ILE A 42 -29.88 -5.28 -3.47
C ILE A 42 -28.38 -4.97 -3.46
N HIS A 43 -27.95 -4.03 -2.60
CA HIS A 43 -26.53 -3.70 -2.47
C HIS A 43 -25.69 -4.91 -2.05
N SER A 44 -26.18 -5.74 -1.13
CA SER A 44 -25.47 -6.95 -0.70
C SER A 44 -25.40 -8.02 -1.80
N LEU A 45 -26.48 -8.19 -2.57
CA LEU A 45 -26.54 -9.17 -3.66
C LEU A 45 -25.57 -8.80 -4.79
N ILE A 46 -25.51 -7.50 -5.14
CA ILE A 46 -24.57 -7.02 -6.15
C ILE A 46 -23.14 -7.13 -5.65
N ALA A 47 -22.87 -6.72 -4.41
CA ALA A 47 -21.54 -6.80 -3.83
C ALA A 47 -21.01 -8.24 -3.76
N ILE A 48 -21.85 -9.21 -3.39
CA ILE A 48 -21.42 -10.63 -3.34
C ILE A 48 -21.20 -11.20 -4.74
N SER A 49 -22.03 -10.80 -5.71
CA SER A 49 -21.83 -11.19 -7.11
C SER A 49 -20.49 -10.67 -7.63
N ILE A 50 -20.16 -9.41 -7.36
CA ILE A 50 -18.86 -8.81 -7.75
C ILE A 50 -17.71 -9.49 -7.01
N ALA A 51 -17.85 -9.75 -5.71
CA ALA A 51 -16.82 -10.43 -4.92
C ALA A 51 -16.52 -11.84 -5.44
N LEU A 52 -17.55 -12.60 -5.83
CA LEU A 52 -17.39 -13.91 -6.45
C LEU A 52 -16.75 -13.82 -7.84
N LEU A 53 -17.13 -12.83 -8.67
CA LEU A 53 -16.48 -12.61 -9.96
C LEU A 53 -14.99 -12.27 -9.82
N MET A 54 -14.64 -11.50 -8.80
CA MET A 54 -13.26 -11.09 -8.51
C MET A 54 -12.37 -12.26 -8.10
N LEU A 55 -12.94 -13.37 -7.62
CA LEU A 55 -12.19 -14.58 -7.31
C LEU A 55 -11.54 -15.20 -8.55
N PHE A 56 -12.12 -14.98 -9.74
CA PHE A 56 -11.55 -15.45 -11.01
C PHE A 56 -10.40 -14.59 -11.54
N SER A 57 -10.02 -13.52 -10.84
CA SER A 57 -8.89 -12.67 -11.20
C SER A 57 -7.71 -12.92 -10.25
N PRO A 58 -6.70 -13.72 -10.66
CA PRO A 58 -5.55 -14.03 -9.81
C PRO A 58 -4.80 -12.80 -9.34
N GLY A 59 -4.71 -11.76 -10.20
CA GLY A 59 -4.03 -10.51 -9.85
C GLY A 59 -4.74 -9.75 -8.74
N VAL A 60 -6.07 -9.69 -8.76
CA VAL A 60 -6.86 -9.05 -7.69
C VAL A 60 -6.70 -9.81 -6.37
N VAL A 61 -6.80 -11.15 -6.41
CA VAL A 61 -6.63 -11.99 -5.22
C VAL A 61 -5.24 -11.78 -4.61
N GLN A 62 -4.20 -11.69 -5.44
CA GLN A 62 -2.83 -11.41 -4.99
C GLN A 62 -2.70 -10.01 -4.36
N VAL A 63 -3.26 -8.97 -5.00
CA VAL A 63 -3.25 -7.61 -4.43
C VAL A 63 -3.87 -7.62 -3.04
N ILE A 64 -5.04 -8.25 -2.89
CA ILE A 64 -5.72 -8.28 -1.60
C ILE A 64 -4.96 -9.14 -0.59
N GLY A 65 -4.38 -10.26 -1.01
CA GLY A 65 -3.54 -11.11 -0.16
C GLY A 65 -2.33 -10.36 0.39
N ILE A 66 -1.80 -9.39 -0.35
CA ILE A 66 -0.71 -8.50 0.10
C ILE A 66 -1.24 -7.41 1.03
N MET A 67 -2.41 -6.81 0.73
CA MET A 67 -3.00 -5.74 1.55
C MET A 67 -3.50 -6.23 2.91
N ALA A 68 -4.14 -7.40 2.96
CA ALA A 68 -4.84 -7.91 4.14
C ALA A 68 -3.98 -7.94 5.42
N PRO A 69 -2.75 -8.51 5.43
CA PRO A 69 -1.91 -8.52 6.64
C PRO A 69 -1.60 -7.12 7.17
N TRP A 70 -1.43 -6.12 6.31
CA TRP A 70 -1.19 -4.74 6.75
C TRP A 70 -2.41 -4.13 7.43
N PHE A 71 -3.61 -4.36 6.89
CA PHE A 71 -4.86 -3.94 7.53
C PHE A 71 -5.11 -4.65 8.86
N VAL A 72 -4.81 -5.95 8.94
CA VAL A 72 -4.90 -6.71 10.20
C VAL A 72 -3.94 -6.13 11.25
N LEU A 73 -2.69 -5.82 10.86
CA LEU A 73 -1.70 -5.22 11.75
C LEU A 73 -2.17 -3.86 12.27
N ILE A 74 -2.69 -2.99 11.38
CA ILE A 74 -3.25 -1.70 11.76
C ILE A 74 -4.44 -1.87 12.70
N PHE A 75 -5.33 -2.82 12.42
CA PHE A 75 -6.49 -3.10 13.25
C PHE A 75 -6.09 -3.56 14.66
N ILE A 76 -5.14 -4.49 14.77
CA ILE A 76 -4.57 -4.94 16.04
C ILE A 76 -3.94 -3.76 16.79
N PHE A 77 -3.20 -2.91 16.08
CA PHE A 77 -2.57 -1.73 16.66
C PHE A 77 -3.59 -0.72 17.22
N ILE A 78 -4.65 -0.42 16.46
CA ILE A 78 -5.77 0.43 16.91
C ILE A 78 -6.44 -0.20 18.13
N LEU A 79 -6.69 -1.51 18.11
CA LEU A 79 -7.30 -2.24 19.22
C LEU A 79 -6.43 -2.16 20.49
N LEU A 80 -5.11 -2.30 20.37
CA LEU A 80 -4.19 -2.16 21.50
C LEU A 80 -4.19 -0.74 22.07
N ILE A 81 -4.23 0.29 21.20
CA ILE A 81 -4.36 1.68 21.64
C ILE A 81 -5.68 1.89 22.40
N LEU A 82 -6.79 1.37 21.88
CA LEU A 82 -8.09 1.46 22.54
C LEU A 82 -8.09 0.75 23.90
N LEU A 83 -7.51 -0.45 23.99
CA LEU A 83 -7.34 -1.15 25.27
C LEU A 83 -6.47 -0.34 26.24
N GLY A 84 -5.38 0.26 25.75
CA GLY A 84 -4.53 1.15 26.53
C GLY A 84 -5.30 2.31 27.14
N PHE A 85 -6.15 2.98 26.36
CA PHE A 85 -7.02 4.04 26.87
C PHE A 85 -8.03 3.52 27.90
N LYS A 86 -8.60 2.33 27.70
CA LYS A 86 -9.50 1.72 28.69
C LYS A 86 -8.77 1.39 30.00
N PHE A 87 -7.52 0.92 29.93
CA PHE A 87 -6.72 0.68 31.13
C PHE A 87 -6.37 1.96 31.88
N LEU A 88 -6.25 3.09 31.18
CA LEU A 88 -6.08 4.42 31.78
C LEU A 88 -7.40 5.00 32.36
N GLY A 89 -8.49 4.23 32.35
CA GLY A 89 -9.78 4.64 32.91
C GLY A 89 -10.58 5.57 32.00
N VAL A 90 -10.21 5.70 30.72
CA VAL A 90 -10.98 6.51 29.76
C VAL A 90 -12.32 5.82 29.49
N SER A 91 -13.42 6.56 29.67
CA SER A 91 -14.76 6.03 29.43
C SER A 91 -15.00 5.75 27.94
N ASP A 92 -15.78 4.70 27.65
CA ASP A 92 -16.13 4.32 26.26
C ASP A 92 -16.81 5.48 25.50
N LYS A 93 -17.52 6.35 26.22
CA LYS A 93 -18.17 7.55 25.66
C LYS A 93 -17.14 8.57 25.16
N SER A 94 -16.08 8.83 25.93
CA SER A 94 -15.00 9.76 25.55
C SER A 94 -14.19 9.25 24.35
N ILE A 95 -14.02 7.93 24.23
CA ILE A 95 -13.39 7.29 23.07
C ILE A 95 -14.25 7.50 21.82
N ALA A 96 -15.56 7.24 21.92
CA ALA A 96 -16.49 7.41 20.80
C ALA A 96 -16.59 8.89 20.33
N GLU A 97 -16.61 9.84 21.27
CA GLU A 97 -16.60 11.27 20.96
C GLU A 97 -15.28 11.69 20.28
N THR A 98 -14.13 11.19 20.74
CA THR A 98 -12.82 11.50 20.13
C THR A 98 -12.70 10.90 18.72
N MET A 99 -13.18 9.66 18.53
CA MET A 99 -13.12 8.97 17.24
C MET A 99 -14.06 9.58 16.20
N SER A 100 -15.21 10.14 16.62
CA SER A 100 -16.17 10.81 15.73
C SER A 100 -15.83 12.29 15.46
N SER A 101 -15.18 12.98 16.40
CA SER A 101 -14.81 14.40 16.28
C SER A 101 -13.56 14.62 15.42
N TRP A 102 -12.62 13.68 15.38
CA TRP A 102 -11.32 13.89 14.73
C TRP A 102 -11.34 13.40 13.28
N GLY A 103 -11.58 14.35 12.36
CA GLY A 103 -11.33 14.14 10.92
C GLY A 103 -9.89 13.69 10.62
N THR A 104 -8.95 13.97 11.53
CA THR A 104 -7.54 13.54 11.47
C THR A 104 -7.37 12.03 11.45
N ILE A 105 -8.14 11.27 12.23
CA ILE A 105 -8.02 9.80 12.29
C ILE A 105 -8.51 9.18 10.98
N HIS A 106 -9.63 9.68 10.46
CA HIS A 106 -10.16 9.26 9.16
C HIS A 106 -9.17 9.55 8.03
N TRP A 107 -8.57 10.75 8.02
CA TRP A 107 -7.56 11.14 7.04
C TRP A 107 -6.29 10.30 7.13
N PHE A 108 -5.78 10.07 8.34
CA PHE A 108 -4.59 9.24 8.56
C PHE A 108 -4.81 7.81 8.07
N LEU A 109 -5.95 7.21 8.39
CA LEU A 109 -6.30 5.85 7.98
C LEU A 109 -6.52 5.75 6.47
N LEU A 110 -7.08 6.80 5.84
CA LEU A 110 -7.22 6.89 4.39
C LEU A 110 -5.86 7.00 3.69
N VAL A 111 -4.94 7.85 4.17
CA VAL A 111 -3.60 8.01 3.59
C VAL A 111 -2.82 6.70 3.67
N ILE A 112 -2.82 6.06 4.84
CA ILE A 112 -2.18 4.75 5.02
C ILE A 112 -2.83 3.70 4.12
N GLY A 113 -4.16 3.67 4.03
CA GLY A 113 -4.88 2.77 3.14
C GLY A 113 -4.49 2.93 1.68
N ILE A 114 -4.34 4.17 1.21
CA ILE A 114 -3.88 4.48 -0.14
C ILE A 114 -2.43 4.02 -0.35
N ILE A 115 -1.53 4.25 0.60
CA ILE A 115 -0.13 3.80 0.51
C ILE A 115 -0.06 2.28 0.40
N ILE A 116 -0.82 1.55 1.23
CA ILE A 116 -0.89 0.09 1.19
C ILE A 116 -1.46 -0.39 -0.16
N PHE A 117 -2.52 0.26 -0.65
CA PHE A 117 -3.15 -0.06 -1.92
C PHE A 117 -2.18 0.12 -3.10
N ILE A 118 -1.49 1.27 -3.17
CA ILE A 118 -0.49 1.54 -4.20
C ILE A 118 0.66 0.55 -4.10
N GLY A 119 1.16 0.27 -2.89
CA GLY A 119 2.23 -0.70 -2.66
C GLY A 119 1.84 -2.11 -3.14
N ALA A 120 0.61 -2.54 -2.84
CA ALA A 120 0.10 -3.85 -3.25
C ALA A 120 -0.07 -3.94 -4.77
N ILE A 121 -0.69 -2.94 -5.42
CA ILE A 121 -0.80 -2.90 -6.87
C ILE A 121 0.57 -2.85 -7.54
N SER A 122 1.49 -2.02 -7.03
CA SER A 122 2.85 -1.93 -7.55
C SER A 122 3.61 -3.25 -7.44
N SER A 123 3.38 -4.03 -6.38
CA SER A 123 4.02 -5.34 -6.23
C SER A 123 3.49 -6.40 -7.20
N VAL A 124 2.20 -6.36 -7.55
CA VAL A 124 1.56 -7.34 -8.45
C VAL A 124 1.71 -6.94 -9.91
N TYR A 125 1.45 -5.68 -10.23
CA TYR A 125 1.38 -5.18 -11.60
C TYR A 125 2.61 -4.35 -12.00
N GLY A 126 3.49 -3.95 -11.06
CA GLY A 126 4.62 -3.07 -11.36
C GLY A 126 5.61 -3.67 -12.36
N ALA A 127 5.82 -4.99 -12.34
CA ALA A 127 6.66 -5.68 -13.32
C ALA A 127 6.02 -5.66 -14.73
N SER A 128 4.71 -5.86 -14.83
CA SER A 128 3.97 -5.86 -16.10
C SER A 128 3.80 -4.46 -16.71
N LEU A 129 3.83 -3.42 -15.88
CA LEU A 129 3.68 -2.02 -16.31
C LEU A 129 4.98 -1.40 -16.84
N LEU A 130 6.12 -2.09 -16.71
CA LEU A 130 7.39 -1.62 -17.25
C LEU A 130 7.62 -2.16 -18.68
N PRO A 131 7.78 -1.30 -19.69
CA PRO A 131 8.08 -1.70 -21.08
C PRO A 131 9.46 -2.37 -21.24
N PHE A 132 10.26 -2.43 -20.16
CA PHE A 132 11.55 -3.12 -20.10
C PHE A 132 11.47 -4.57 -19.61
N SER A 133 10.26 -5.10 -19.34
CA SER A 133 10.09 -6.52 -18.93
C SER A 133 10.20 -7.51 -20.10
N GLY A 134 10.33 -7.04 -21.34
CA GLY A 134 10.67 -7.84 -22.51
C GLY A 134 12.17 -7.83 -22.79
N ALA A 135 12.85 -8.92 -22.45
CA ALA A 135 14.08 -9.42 -23.09
C ALA A 135 15.05 -8.37 -23.67
N ALA A 136 15.81 -7.68 -22.82
CA ALA A 136 17.12 -7.15 -23.19
C ALA A 136 18.01 -7.06 -21.96
N THR A 137 18.73 -8.14 -21.67
CA THR A 137 19.98 -8.06 -20.90
C THR A 137 21.00 -7.30 -21.75
N THR A 138 20.89 -5.97 -21.78
CA THR A 138 21.95 -5.15 -22.37
C THR A 138 23.06 -5.04 -21.34
N THR A 139 23.93 -6.05 -21.30
CA THR A 139 25.24 -5.96 -20.65
C THR A 139 26.06 -4.92 -21.41
N ILE A 140 25.92 -3.65 -21.04
CA ILE A 140 26.91 -2.65 -21.42
C ILE A 140 28.10 -2.83 -20.49
N ALA A 141 29.13 -3.51 -21.00
CA ALA A 141 30.43 -3.58 -20.35
C ALA A 141 31.01 -2.17 -20.27
N THR A 142 31.23 -1.66 -19.06
CA THR A 142 32.12 -0.52 -18.83
C THR A 142 33.06 -0.91 -17.70
N ALA A 143 34.34 -0.65 -17.90
CA ALA A 143 35.43 -1.01 -16.99
C ALA A 143 35.23 -0.38 -15.61
N GLY A 144 34.67 -1.15 -14.67
CA GLY A 144 34.48 -0.73 -13.28
C GLY A 144 33.23 -1.33 -12.64
N GLY A 145 33.30 -2.61 -12.25
CA GLY A 145 32.40 -3.26 -11.29
C GLY A 145 30.90 -3.25 -11.65
N ASN A 146 30.44 -4.30 -12.32
CA ASN A 146 29.04 -4.48 -12.74
C ASN A 146 28.05 -4.38 -11.57
N THR A 147 27.30 -3.28 -11.50
CA THR A 147 26.03 -3.20 -10.77
C THR A 147 24.91 -3.08 -11.81
N THR A 148 24.39 -4.22 -12.29
CA THR A 148 23.27 -4.26 -13.23
C THR A 148 21.98 -3.87 -12.52
N THR A 149 21.36 -2.78 -12.99
CA THR A 149 20.02 -2.31 -12.57
C THR A 149 18.89 -2.96 -13.37
N SER A 150 19.22 -3.80 -14.36
CA SER A 150 18.29 -4.57 -15.18
C SER A 150 18.28 -6.02 -14.72
N THR A 151 17.45 -6.32 -13.73
CA THR A 151 17.13 -7.68 -13.26
C THR A 151 15.61 -7.89 -13.35
N GLY A 152 15.10 -9.13 -13.30
CA GLY A 152 13.64 -9.38 -13.35
C GLY A 152 12.84 -8.80 -12.17
N ASP A 153 13.52 -8.43 -11.08
CA ASP A 153 12.89 -7.99 -9.83
C ASP A 153 12.80 -6.46 -9.71
N PHE A 154 11.58 -5.92 -9.79
CA PHE A 154 11.28 -4.49 -9.68
C PHE A 154 11.86 -3.85 -8.42
N ASN A 155 11.62 -4.45 -7.24
CA ASN A 155 12.09 -3.92 -5.96
C ASN A 155 13.63 -3.86 -5.90
N ALA A 156 14.31 -4.87 -6.46
CA ALA A 156 15.76 -4.88 -6.55
C ALA A 156 16.28 -3.82 -7.52
N ASN A 157 15.59 -3.59 -8.64
CA ASN A 157 15.98 -2.58 -9.63
C ASN A 157 15.77 -1.15 -9.12
N VAL A 158 14.65 -0.87 -8.45
CA VAL A 158 14.39 0.44 -7.83
C VAL A 158 15.43 0.71 -6.75
N GLY A 159 15.70 -0.26 -5.88
CA GLY A 159 16.76 -0.16 -4.88
C GLY A 159 18.13 0.10 -5.50
N ARG A 160 18.53 -0.70 -6.50
CA ARG A 160 19.82 -0.52 -7.19
C ARG A 160 19.92 0.79 -7.95
N THR A 161 18.80 1.34 -8.43
CA THR A 161 18.78 2.62 -9.14
C THR A 161 18.95 3.79 -8.17
N ILE A 162 18.21 3.81 -7.06
CA ILE A 162 18.31 4.87 -6.04
C ILE A 162 19.69 4.84 -5.37
N PHE A 163 20.21 3.65 -5.08
CA PHE A 163 21.53 3.46 -4.46
C PHE A 163 22.67 3.30 -5.48
N HIS A 164 22.44 3.64 -6.76
CA HIS A 164 23.51 3.58 -7.75
C HIS A 164 24.54 4.68 -7.48
N PRO A 165 25.87 4.39 -7.50
CA PRO A 165 26.91 5.40 -7.23
C PRO A 165 26.78 6.66 -8.09
N LYS A 166 26.37 6.50 -9.35
CA LYS A 166 26.11 7.62 -10.28
C LYS A 166 24.88 8.47 -9.88
N VAL A 167 23.81 7.84 -9.40
CA VAL A 167 22.58 8.56 -9.01
C VAL A 167 22.81 9.31 -7.70
N ILE A 168 23.45 8.68 -6.72
CA ILE A 168 23.87 9.35 -5.48
C ILE A 168 24.82 10.52 -5.79
N GLY A 169 25.78 10.33 -6.71
CA GLY A 169 26.68 11.39 -7.15
C GLY A 169 25.94 12.59 -7.76
N THR A 170 24.98 12.35 -8.64
CA THR A 170 24.16 13.42 -9.24
C THR A 170 23.32 14.15 -8.19
N VAL A 171 22.68 13.41 -7.27
CA VAL A 171 21.89 14.01 -6.17
C VAL A 171 22.79 14.85 -5.27
N PHE A 172 23.98 14.35 -4.94
CA PHE A 172 24.96 15.07 -4.14
C PHE A 172 25.39 16.39 -4.79
N ILE A 173 25.72 16.38 -6.08
CA ILE A 173 26.05 17.60 -6.83
C ILE A 173 24.88 18.59 -6.83
N LEU A 174 23.65 18.11 -6.96
CA LEU A 174 22.45 18.95 -6.97
C LEU A 174 22.19 19.61 -5.60
N VAL A 175 22.42 18.87 -4.52
CA VAL A 175 22.34 19.39 -3.14
C VAL A 175 23.41 20.45 -2.90
N VAL A 176 24.67 20.17 -3.25
CA VAL A 176 25.79 21.13 -3.12
C VAL A 176 25.52 22.39 -3.95
N GLY A 177 25.04 22.23 -5.18
CA GLY A 177 24.64 23.34 -6.05
C GLY A 177 23.55 24.21 -5.42
N SER A 178 22.51 23.58 -4.85
CA SER A 178 21.42 24.29 -4.17
C SER A 178 21.91 25.10 -2.95
N PHE A 179 22.82 24.55 -2.14
CA PHE A 179 23.43 25.29 -1.03
C PHE A 179 24.33 26.43 -1.50
N THR A 180 25.07 26.22 -2.59
CA THR A 180 25.94 27.24 -3.19
C THR A 180 25.12 28.44 -3.68
N ILE A 181 24.02 28.18 -4.40
CA ILE A 181 23.09 29.23 -4.85
C ILE A 181 22.47 29.96 -3.65
N LYS A 182 22.08 29.23 -2.60
CA LYS A 182 21.51 29.82 -1.38
C LYS A 182 22.50 30.74 -0.66
N LEU A 183 23.77 30.36 -0.58
CA LEU A 183 24.83 31.18 0.01
C LEU A 183 25.17 32.41 -0.83
N LEU A 184 25.19 32.27 -2.16
CA LEU A 184 25.40 33.40 -3.09
C LEU A 184 24.24 34.41 -3.05
N CYS A 185 23.00 33.93 -2.96
CA CYS A 185 21.81 34.79 -2.91
C CYS A 185 21.54 35.38 -1.51
N GLY A 186 22.01 34.71 -0.45
CA GLY A 186 21.82 35.14 0.94
C GLY A 186 22.72 36.29 1.41
N SER A 187 23.74 36.66 0.64
CA SER A 187 24.73 37.69 0.98
C SER A 187 24.43 39.05 0.32
N SER A 188 23.18 39.50 0.37
CA SER A 188 22.78 40.86 0.00
C SER A 188 21.76 41.41 0.99
N LYS A 189 22.17 41.53 2.25
CA LYS A 189 21.67 42.52 3.21
C LYS A 189 22.83 42.98 4.07
#